data_AF-A0A2N1UZM0-F1
#
_entry.id   AF-A0A2N1UZM0-F1
#
_cell.length_a   1.000
_cell.length_b   1.000
_cell.length_c   1.000
_cell.angle_alpha   90.00
_cell.angle_beta   90.00
_cell.angle_gamma   90.00
#
_symmetry.space_group_name_H-M   'P 1'
#
loop_
_entity.id
_entity.type
_entity.pdbx_description
1 polymer ?
#
loop_
_entity_poly.entity_id
_entity_poly.type
_entity_poly.pdbx_seq_one_letter_code
_entity_poly.pdbx_strand_id
1 'polypeptide(L)'
;MKKIIIIVIALLFSVTTLMQAQIGMMMGRKEKVLPFISTWVTSAPNESITLPLLSSGGQYDFVVDWGDGNIETITTNSAIHNYATASTQTITISGLINGWKFNGSGDKDKITDISQWGCLKGAGNAAFYNCRNLQVSATDIFNTEGITDFSDQFALCTSLTNLDVSNWDMSSGIEFDYQFYGCQSLTSLNVAGWDVSSGTDFSSQFQSCNNLTTLDVSGWDVSSGTYFFAQFANCSSLTGLDVSGWDVSSGTYFGNFMSFGPSMTTPIYNQTLINWKDKLQSSPTFTDIDFGGSQYNLAPNPAAAARADIETLGWTITDGGGI
;
A
#
# COMPACT_ATOMS: atom_id res chain seq x y z
N MET A 1 -33.76 -14.73 18.79
CA MET A 1 -33.61 -15.90 17.88
C MET A 1 -33.18 -15.53 16.47
N LYS A 2 -33.80 -14.57 15.76
CA LYS A 2 -33.39 -14.19 14.39
C LYS A 2 -31.95 -13.65 14.24
N LYS A 3 -31.41 -12.89 15.22
CA LYS A 3 -30.01 -12.39 15.16
C LYS A 3 -28.94 -13.47 15.38
N ILE A 4 -29.23 -14.52 16.17
CA ILE A 4 -28.29 -15.63 16.41
C ILE A 4 -28.21 -16.55 15.19
N ILE A 5 -29.33 -16.75 14.49
CA ILE A 5 -29.38 -17.55 13.26
C ILE A 5 -28.58 -16.89 12.12
N ILE A 6 -28.60 -15.56 12.01
CA ILE A 6 -27.84 -14.84 10.97
C ILE A 6 -26.33 -14.90 11.24
N ILE A 7 -25.89 -14.79 12.50
CA ILE A 7 -24.47 -14.90 12.86
C ILE A 7 -23.96 -16.33 12.66
N VAL A 8 -24.76 -17.35 13.00
CA VAL A 8 -24.40 -18.75 12.79
C VAL A 8 -24.35 -19.10 11.29
N ILE A 9 -25.23 -18.53 10.46
CA ILE A 9 -25.19 -18.73 8.99
C ILE A 9 -24.00 -18.03 8.33
N ALA A 10 -23.61 -16.83 8.80
CA ALA A 10 -22.43 -16.12 8.28
C ALA A 10 -21.11 -16.82 8.67
N LEU A 11 -21.01 -17.34 9.91
CA LEU A 11 -19.88 -18.17 10.34
C LEU A 11 -19.86 -19.54 9.66
N LEU A 12 -21.02 -20.14 9.34
CA LEU A 12 -21.08 -21.36 8.55
C LEU A 12 -20.61 -21.13 7.11
N PHE A 13 -20.94 -19.98 6.50
CA PHE A 13 -20.48 -19.63 5.15
C PHE A 13 -18.96 -19.42 5.07
N SER A 14 -18.35 -18.70 6.03
CA SER A 14 -16.90 -18.43 6.01
C SER A 14 -16.04 -19.66 6.28
N VAL A 15 -16.51 -20.57 7.15
CA VAL A 15 -15.82 -21.85 7.40
C VAL A 15 -15.97 -22.77 6.19
N THR A 16 -17.10 -22.73 5.46
CA THR A 16 -17.26 -23.54 4.25
C THR A 16 -16.39 -23.09 3.08
N THR A 17 -16.12 -21.80 2.89
CA THR A 17 -15.21 -21.34 1.82
C THR A 17 -13.76 -21.72 2.10
N LEU A 18 -13.29 -21.56 3.34
CA LEU A 18 -11.93 -21.96 3.73
C LEU A 18 -11.74 -23.49 3.64
N MET A 19 -12.76 -24.25 4.08
CA MET A 19 -12.75 -25.71 4.02
C MET A 19 -12.89 -26.22 2.57
N GLN A 20 -13.62 -25.53 1.70
CA GLN A 20 -13.70 -25.84 0.27
C GLN A 20 -12.41 -25.51 -0.48
N ALA A 21 -11.70 -24.44 -0.12
CA ALA A 21 -10.37 -24.12 -0.65
C ALA A 21 -9.34 -25.20 -0.27
N GLN A 22 -9.27 -25.58 1.02
CA GLN A 22 -8.39 -26.65 1.49
C GLN A 22 -8.72 -28.03 0.89
N ILE A 23 -10.00 -28.36 0.72
CA ILE A 23 -10.42 -29.62 0.07
C ILE A 23 -10.17 -29.57 -1.45
N GLY A 24 -10.31 -28.41 -2.09
CA GLY A 24 -10.00 -28.20 -3.51
C GLY A 24 -8.53 -28.42 -3.83
N MET A 25 -7.63 -27.91 -2.97
CA MET A 25 -6.20 -28.16 -3.02
C MET A 25 -5.83 -29.64 -2.85
N MET A 26 -6.56 -30.39 -2.00
CA MET A 26 -6.35 -31.85 -1.86
C MET A 26 -6.90 -32.69 -3.03
N MET A 27 -7.77 -32.15 -3.89
CA MET A 27 -8.43 -32.90 -4.98
C MET A 27 -7.99 -32.48 -6.40
N GLY A 28 -6.96 -31.65 -6.58
CA GLY A 28 -6.47 -31.24 -7.90
C GLY A 28 -7.49 -30.46 -8.74
N ARG A 29 -8.51 -29.88 -8.10
CA ARG A 29 -9.53 -29.05 -8.74
C ARG A 29 -9.00 -27.61 -8.71
N LYS A 30 -8.70 -27.01 -9.87
CA LYS A 30 -8.32 -25.59 -9.96
C LYS A 30 -9.34 -24.77 -9.16
N GLU A 31 -8.88 -24.00 -8.19
CA GLU A 31 -9.76 -23.13 -7.41
C GLU A 31 -10.58 -22.25 -8.36
N LYS A 32 -11.86 -22.08 -8.04
CA LYS A 32 -12.73 -21.20 -8.80
C LYS A 32 -12.27 -19.76 -8.54
N VAL A 33 -11.57 -19.16 -9.50
CA VAL A 33 -11.22 -17.73 -9.44
C VAL A 33 -12.53 -16.92 -9.40
N LEU A 34 -12.69 -16.11 -8.36
CA LEU A 34 -13.85 -15.25 -8.18
C LEU A 34 -13.80 -14.05 -9.13
N PRO A 35 -14.94 -13.42 -9.47
CA PRO A 35 -14.93 -12.23 -10.32
C PRO A 35 -14.34 -11.01 -9.60
N PHE A 36 -13.75 -10.08 -10.34
CA PHE A 36 -13.53 -8.73 -9.84
C PHE A 36 -14.85 -7.95 -9.84
N ILE A 37 -15.21 -7.32 -8.72
CA ILE A 37 -16.45 -6.56 -8.57
C ILE A 37 -16.14 -5.15 -8.09
N SER A 38 -16.59 -4.16 -8.86
CA SER A 38 -16.34 -2.74 -8.57
C SER A 38 -17.58 -1.89 -8.85
N THR A 39 -17.67 -0.74 -8.19
CA THR A 39 -18.71 0.26 -8.40
C THR A 39 -18.15 1.46 -9.14
N TRP A 40 -18.88 1.93 -10.13
CA TRP A 40 -18.49 3.05 -10.98
C TRP A 40 -19.61 4.07 -11.16
N VAL A 41 -19.24 5.33 -11.38
CA VAL A 41 -20.19 6.45 -11.54
C VAL A 41 -19.97 7.18 -12.86
N THR A 42 -21.05 7.38 -13.60
CA THR A 42 -21.17 8.39 -14.67
C THR A 42 -22.05 9.54 -14.18
N SER A 43 -21.58 10.77 -14.38
CA SER A 43 -22.19 11.99 -13.82
C SER A 43 -23.13 12.71 -14.78
N ALA A 44 -23.05 12.39 -16.07
CA ALA A 44 -23.87 12.97 -17.12
C ALA A 44 -24.33 11.91 -18.14
N PRO A 45 -25.43 12.18 -18.88
CA PRO A 45 -25.85 11.33 -20.00
C PRO A 45 -24.75 11.17 -21.06
N ASN A 46 -24.67 9.98 -21.66
CA ASN A 46 -23.74 9.62 -22.74
C ASN A 46 -22.26 9.64 -22.34
N GLU A 47 -21.95 9.54 -21.05
CA GLU A 47 -20.60 9.26 -20.59
C GLU A 47 -20.27 7.77 -20.75
N SER A 48 -18.98 7.48 -20.93
CA SER A 48 -18.46 6.13 -21.00
C SER A 48 -17.72 5.70 -19.74
N ILE A 49 -17.49 4.40 -19.59
CA ILE A 49 -16.47 3.84 -18.71
C ILE A 49 -15.45 3.10 -19.58
N THR A 50 -14.19 3.42 -19.41
CA THR A 50 -13.04 2.76 -20.04
C THR A 50 -12.25 2.01 -18.98
N LEU A 51 -12.07 0.70 -19.14
CA LEU A 51 -11.22 -0.09 -18.24
C LEU A 51 -9.73 0.26 -18.49
N PRO A 52 -8.89 0.40 -17.45
CA PRO A 52 -7.50 0.83 -17.56
C PRO A 52 -6.58 -0.34 -17.93
N LEU A 53 -6.79 -0.91 -19.11
CA LEU A 53 -6.01 -2.03 -19.63
C LEU A 53 -4.67 -1.52 -20.20
N LEU A 54 -3.55 -2.14 -19.81
CA LEU A 54 -2.24 -1.88 -20.41
C LEU A 54 -2.27 -2.00 -21.93
N SER A 55 -1.64 -1.02 -22.59
CA SER A 55 -1.48 -1.00 -24.05
C SER A 55 -0.52 -2.06 -24.57
N SER A 56 0.44 -2.52 -23.75
CA SER A 56 1.41 -3.57 -24.06
C SER A 56 1.67 -4.44 -22.83
N GLY A 57 1.92 -5.74 -23.03
CA GLY A 57 2.23 -6.70 -21.96
C GLY A 57 1.03 -7.24 -21.19
N GLY A 58 -0.16 -6.65 -21.34
CA GLY A 58 -1.39 -7.16 -20.75
C GLY A 58 -1.91 -8.45 -21.42
N GLN A 59 -2.66 -9.24 -20.65
CA GLN A 59 -3.28 -10.48 -21.12
C GLN A 59 -4.77 -10.45 -20.77
N TYR A 60 -5.60 -10.60 -21.80
CA TYR A 60 -7.05 -10.39 -21.70
C TYR A 60 -7.79 -11.52 -22.38
N ASP A 61 -8.62 -12.20 -21.60
CA ASP A 61 -9.65 -13.13 -22.05
C ASP A 61 -10.69 -13.20 -20.94
N PHE A 62 -11.52 -12.16 -20.86
CA PHE A 62 -12.49 -11.97 -19.78
C PHE A 62 -13.85 -11.53 -20.29
N VAL A 63 -14.86 -11.80 -19.48
CA VAL A 63 -16.23 -11.31 -19.66
C VAL A 63 -16.47 -10.18 -18.68
N VAL A 64 -17.03 -9.08 -19.16
CA VAL A 64 -17.48 -7.95 -18.33
C VAL A 64 -18.99 -7.82 -18.43
N ASP A 65 -19.65 -7.79 -17.27
CA ASP A 65 -21.02 -7.32 -17.11
C ASP A 65 -20.95 -5.86 -16.65
N TRP A 66 -21.47 -4.96 -17.49
CA TRP A 66 -21.43 -3.52 -17.29
C TRP A 66 -22.52 -3.01 -16.32
N GLY A 67 -23.33 -3.91 -15.76
CA GLY A 67 -24.35 -3.62 -14.75
C GLY A 67 -25.62 -2.98 -15.28
N ASP A 68 -25.73 -2.76 -16.59
CA ASP A 68 -26.92 -2.22 -17.27
C ASP A 68 -27.61 -3.24 -18.19
N GLY A 69 -27.24 -4.52 -18.05
CA GLY A 69 -27.72 -5.62 -18.88
C GLY A 69 -26.87 -5.90 -20.12
N ASN A 70 -25.85 -5.07 -20.40
CA ASN A 70 -24.86 -5.36 -21.45
C ASN A 70 -23.71 -6.19 -20.89
N ILE A 71 -23.38 -7.26 -21.61
CA ILE A 71 -22.29 -8.18 -21.29
C ILE A 71 -21.40 -8.33 -22.52
N GLU A 72 -20.10 -8.20 -22.35
CA GLU A 72 -19.13 -8.25 -23.43
C GLU A 72 -17.98 -9.21 -23.11
N THR A 73 -17.39 -9.82 -24.14
CA THR A 73 -16.13 -10.57 -24.04
C THR A 73 -15.00 -9.70 -24.57
N ILE A 74 -13.96 -9.53 -23.75
CA ILE A 74 -12.80 -8.70 -24.04
C ILE A 74 -11.57 -9.60 -24.21
N THR A 75 -10.99 -9.57 -25.40
CA THR A 75 -9.74 -10.29 -25.73
C THR A 75 -8.63 -9.34 -26.18
N THR A 76 -8.79 -8.04 -25.95
CA THR A 76 -7.86 -6.98 -26.37
C THR A 76 -7.67 -5.98 -25.24
N ASN A 77 -6.77 -5.01 -25.43
CA ASN A 77 -6.49 -3.92 -24.48
C ASN A 77 -7.49 -2.75 -24.57
N SER A 78 -8.67 -2.96 -25.15
CA SER A 78 -9.71 -1.94 -25.30
C SER A 78 -11.04 -2.47 -24.80
N ALA A 79 -11.57 -1.83 -23.76
CA ALA A 79 -12.90 -2.08 -23.22
C ALA A 79 -13.52 -0.74 -22.81
N ILE A 80 -14.53 -0.31 -23.57
CA ILE A 80 -15.20 0.97 -23.41
C ILE A 80 -16.70 0.73 -23.55
N HIS A 81 -17.49 1.18 -22.59
CA HIS A 81 -18.94 1.08 -22.64
C HIS A 81 -19.62 2.42 -22.37
N ASN A 82 -20.68 2.73 -23.11
CA ASN A 82 -21.38 4.02 -23.04
C ASN A 82 -22.69 3.88 -22.28
N TYR A 83 -22.95 4.77 -21.34
CA TYR A 83 -24.20 4.82 -20.57
C TYR A 83 -25.07 5.97 -21.06
N ALA A 84 -26.29 5.65 -21.52
CA ALA A 84 -27.22 6.66 -22.06
C ALA A 84 -27.65 7.70 -21.01
N THR A 85 -27.63 7.34 -19.73
CA THR A 85 -27.97 8.21 -18.60
C THR A 85 -26.89 8.16 -17.54
N ALA A 86 -26.73 9.24 -16.78
CA ALA A 86 -25.91 9.23 -15.57
C ALA A 86 -26.38 8.11 -14.64
N SER A 87 -25.45 7.33 -14.11
CA SER A 87 -25.77 6.14 -13.33
C SER A 87 -24.64 5.73 -12.38
N THR A 88 -24.98 4.89 -11.41
CA THR A 88 -24.02 4.17 -10.57
C THR A 88 -24.18 2.70 -10.85
N GLN A 89 -23.10 2.07 -11.31
CA GLN A 89 -23.13 0.74 -11.88
C GLN A 89 -22.17 -0.18 -11.14
N THR A 90 -22.63 -1.40 -10.87
CA THR A 90 -21.76 -2.49 -10.43
C THR A 90 -21.23 -3.22 -11.65
N ILE A 91 -19.93 -3.10 -11.89
CA ILE A 91 -19.23 -3.80 -12.97
C ILE A 91 -18.64 -5.09 -12.41
N THR A 92 -18.95 -6.21 -13.08
CA THR A 92 -18.46 -7.54 -12.71
C THR A 92 -17.59 -8.09 -13.84
N ILE A 93 -16.34 -8.43 -13.53
CA ILE A 93 -15.38 -8.99 -14.50
C ILE A 93 -15.05 -10.42 -14.10
N SER A 94 -15.15 -11.37 -15.03
CA SER A 94 -14.79 -12.77 -14.84
C SER A 94 -13.85 -13.24 -15.94
N GLY A 95 -12.69 -13.79 -15.60
CA GLY A 95 -11.74 -14.36 -16.57
C GLY A 95 -10.34 -13.81 -16.39
N LEU A 96 -9.52 -13.90 -17.44
CA LEU A 96 -8.13 -13.46 -17.42
C LEU A 96 -8.06 -11.94 -17.63
N ILE A 97 -7.68 -11.19 -16.60
CA ILE A 97 -7.47 -9.75 -16.65
C ILE A 97 -6.14 -9.39 -15.97
N ASN A 98 -5.05 -9.55 -16.71
CA ASN A 98 -3.70 -9.19 -16.25
C ASN A 98 -3.25 -7.91 -16.95
N GLY A 99 -2.97 -6.86 -16.18
CA GLY A 99 -2.52 -5.57 -16.73
C GLY A 99 -3.46 -4.42 -16.41
N TRP A 100 -4.03 -4.38 -15.20
CA TRP A 100 -4.80 -3.25 -14.70
C TRP A 100 -3.88 -2.11 -14.24
N LYS A 101 -3.97 -0.93 -14.88
CA LYS A 101 -3.13 0.23 -14.57
C LYS A 101 -3.74 1.58 -14.97
N PHE A 102 -4.26 2.33 -13.99
CA PHE A 102 -4.74 3.71 -14.25
C PHE A 102 -3.61 4.69 -14.57
N ASN A 103 -2.48 4.58 -13.85
CA ASN A 103 -1.35 5.52 -13.97
C ASN A 103 -1.78 6.99 -13.93
N GLY A 104 -2.74 7.35 -13.07
CA GLY A 104 -3.21 8.72 -12.93
C GLY A 104 -3.98 9.29 -14.13
N SER A 105 -4.43 8.43 -15.05
CA SER A 105 -5.12 8.80 -16.29
C SER A 105 -6.48 8.10 -16.45
N GLY A 106 -7.17 8.36 -17.57
CA GLY A 106 -8.43 7.71 -17.92
C GLY A 106 -9.56 7.98 -16.92
N ASP A 107 -10.38 6.97 -16.68
CA ASP A 107 -11.58 7.05 -15.85
C ASP A 107 -11.33 6.78 -14.36
N LYS A 108 -10.11 7.05 -13.87
CA LYS A 108 -9.67 6.78 -12.48
C LYS A 108 -10.56 7.36 -11.38
N ASP A 109 -11.26 8.46 -11.66
CA ASP A 109 -12.15 9.11 -10.69
C ASP A 109 -13.59 8.55 -10.76
N LYS A 110 -13.91 7.71 -11.77
CA LYS A 110 -15.22 7.08 -11.93
C LYS A 110 -15.35 5.79 -11.12
N ILE A 111 -14.25 5.07 -10.85
CA ILE A 111 -14.26 3.95 -9.91
C ILE A 111 -14.36 4.48 -8.47
N THR A 112 -15.37 4.04 -7.74
CA THR A 112 -15.68 4.56 -6.39
C THR A 112 -15.59 3.50 -5.30
N ASP A 113 -15.74 2.22 -5.64
CA ASP A 113 -15.58 1.13 -4.68
C ASP A 113 -15.06 -0.14 -5.35
N ILE A 114 -14.20 -0.88 -4.66
CA ILE A 114 -13.86 -2.27 -4.97
C ILE A 114 -14.42 -3.14 -3.86
N SER A 115 -15.39 -3.99 -4.21
CA SER A 115 -16.09 -4.87 -3.27
C SER A 115 -15.62 -6.33 -3.35
N GLN A 116 -14.88 -6.67 -4.40
CA GLN A 116 -14.18 -7.96 -4.52
C GLN A 116 -13.00 -7.85 -5.47
N TRP A 117 -11.81 -8.29 -5.05
CA TRP A 117 -10.62 -8.32 -5.90
C TRP A 117 -10.69 -9.42 -6.96
N GLY A 118 -11.07 -10.63 -6.56
CA GLY A 118 -11.28 -11.78 -7.43
C GLY A 118 -10.15 -12.01 -8.44
N CYS A 119 -10.49 -12.00 -9.72
CA CYS A 119 -9.57 -12.31 -10.82
C CYS A 119 -8.64 -11.16 -11.20
N LEU A 120 -8.74 -10.00 -10.55
CA LEU A 120 -7.95 -8.83 -10.91
C LEU A 120 -6.47 -9.06 -10.63
N LYS A 121 -5.63 -8.78 -11.62
CA LYS A 121 -4.18 -8.70 -11.45
C LYS A 121 -3.63 -7.37 -11.97
N GLY A 122 -2.91 -6.68 -11.09
CA GLY A 122 -2.23 -5.44 -11.40
C GLY A 122 -1.14 -5.61 -12.45
N ALA A 123 -0.72 -4.48 -13.03
CA ALA A 123 0.37 -4.40 -14.00
C ALA A 123 1.80 -4.40 -13.40
N GLY A 124 1.95 -4.67 -12.11
CA GLY A 124 3.10 -4.21 -11.35
C GLY A 124 2.70 -2.94 -10.61
N ASN A 125 3.08 -1.77 -11.14
CA ASN A 125 2.90 -0.45 -10.51
C ASN A 125 1.65 0.35 -10.94
N ALA A 126 1.30 1.36 -10.13
CA ALA A 126 0.29 2.39 -10.39
C ALA A 126 -1.10 1.86 -10.78
N ALA A 127 -1.51 0.70 -10.22
CA ALA A 127 -2.78 0.06 -10.51
C ALA A 127 -3.98 0.99 -10.26
N PHE A 128 -3.98 1.67 -9.11
CA PHE A 128 -5.02 2.61 -8.66
C PHE A 128 -4.48 4.03 -8.41
N TYR A 129 -3.35 4.36 -9.03
CA TYR A 129 -2.74 5.69 -8.88
C TYR A 129 -3.74 6.81 -9.21
N ASN A 130 -3.93 7.71 -8.24
CA ASN A 130 -4.78 8.90 -8.29
C ASN A 130 -6.27 8.59 -8.50
N CYS A 131 -6.74 7.42 -8.07
CA CYS A 131 -8.17 7.09 -7.95
C CYS A 131 -8.77 7.83 -6.75
N ARG A 132 -9.04 9.13 -6.90
CA ARG A 132 -9.34 10.03 -5.77
C ARG A 132 -10.64 9.71 -5.03
N ASN A 133 -11.58 9.05 -5.70
CA ASN A 133 -12.90 8.71 -5.15
C ASN A 133 -12.98 7.28 -4.63
N LEU A 134 -11.89 6.50 -4.71
CA LEU A 134 -11.89 5.08 -4.41
C LEU A 134 -12.05 4.80 -2.91
N GLN A 135 -12.98 3.91 -2.59
CA GLN A 135 -13.01 3.12 -1.36
C GLN A 135 -12.73 1.64 -1.69
N VAL A 136 -12.41 0.86 -0.66
CA VAL A 136 -12.30 -0.60 -0.79
C VAL A 136 -13.09 -1.25 0.33
N SER A 137 -14.19 -1.91 -0.05
CA SER A 137 -15.02 -2.73 0.84
C SER A 137 -14.76 -4.24 0.71
N ALA A 138 -13.87 -4.62 -0.22
CA ALA A 138 -13.43 -5.98 -0.44
C ALA A 138 -12.84 -6.62 0.83
N THR A 139 -13.12 -7.91 0.99
CA THR A 139 -12.63 -8.73 2.11
C THR A 139 -11.81 -9.93 1.65
N ASP A 140 -11.74 -10.16 0.34
CA ASP A 140 -10.81 -11.09 -0.28
C ASP A 140 -9.44 -10.43 -0.49
N ILE A 141 -8.49 -11.19 -1.02
CA ILE A 141 -7.08 -10.76 -1.13
C ILE A 141 -6.82 -10.33 -2.57
N PHE A 142 -6.14 -9.18 -2.72
CA PHE A 142 -5.63 -8.74 -4.01
C PHE A 142 -4.49 -9.65 -4.45
N ASN A 143 -4.52 -10.14 -5.69
CA ASN A 143 -3.47 -11.04 -6.19
C ASN A 143 -2.17 -10.27 -6.46
N THR A 144 -1.17 -10.46 -5.58
CA THR A 144 0.17 -9.88 -5.70
C THR A 144 1.20 -10.80 -6.37
N GLU A 145 0.81 -12.00 -6.81
CA GLU A 145 1.74 -13.00 -7.35
C GLU A 145 2.54 -12.45 -8.54
N GLY A 146 3.87 -12.46 -8.43
CA GLY A 146 4.77 -12.01 -9.48
C GLY A 146 4.82 -10.50 -9.69
N ILE A 147 4.22 -9.70 -8.80
CA ILE A 147 4.46 -8.26 -8.74
C ILE A 147 5.80 -8.03 -8.04
N THR A 148 6.74 -7.38 -8.72
CA THR A 148 8.04 -6.96 -8.16
C THR A 148 8.14 -5.47 -7.96
N ASP A 149 7.25 -4.69 -8.60
CA ASP A 149 7.20 -3.24 -8.52
C ASP A 149 5.83 -2.85 -7.95
N PHE A 150 5.81 -2.47 -6.68
CA PHE A 150 4.63 -2.02 -5.95
C PHE A 150 4.54 -0.48 -5.93
N SER A 151 5.32 0.21 -6.76
CA SER A 151 5.29 1.67 -6.78
C SER A 151 3.89 2.20 -7.11
N ASP A 152 3.54 3.31 -6.48
CA ASP A 152 2.33 4.11 -6.75
C ASP A 152 0.97 3.36 -6.67
N GLN A 153 0.88 2.15 -6.10
CA GLN A 153 -0.34 1.32 -6.19
C GLN A 153 -1.61 2.09 -5.84
N PHE A 154 -1.58 2.82 -4.72
CA PHE A 154 -2.68 3.63 -4.20
C PHE A 154 -2.28 5.09 -3.99
N ALA A 155 -1.14 5.52 -4.52
CA ALA A 155 -0.71 6.91 -4.45
C ALA A 155 -1.86 7.85 -4.87
N LEU A 156 -2.06 8.92 -4.12
CA LEU A 156 -3.09 9.94 -4.33
C LEU A 156 -4.54 9.42 -4.35
N CYS A 157 -4.81 8.24 -3.76
CA CYS A 157 -6.17 7.83 -3.41
C CYS A 157 -6.67 8.64 -2.20
N THR A 158 -6.91 9.93 -2.40
CA THR A 158 -7.11 10.90 -1.32
C THR A 158 -8.34 10.64 -0.45
N SER A 159 -9.38 9.97 -0.98
CA SER A 159 -10.58 9.63 -0.21
C SER A 159 -10.49 8.27 0.48
N LEU A 160 -9.50 7.42 0.18
CA LEU A 160 -9.42 6.05 0.70
C LEU A 160 -9.31 6.07 2.24
N THR A 161 -10.30 5.50 2.93
CA THR A 161 -10.38 5.54 4.40
C THR A 161 -9.88 4.27 5.08
N ASN A 162 -10.09 3.12 4.43
CA ASN A 162 -9.71 1.79 4.91
C ASN A 162 -9.23 0.94 3.73
N LEU A 163 -8.24 0.09 4.00
CA LEU A 163 -7.74 -0.93 3.08
C LEU A 163 -7.15 -2.06 3.92
N ASP A 164 -7.65 -3.29 3.74
CA ASP A 164 -7.02 -4.46 4.34
C ASP A 164 -5.93 -5.01 3.43
N VAL A 165 -4.68 -4.83 3.87
CA VAL A 165 -3.47 -5.33 3.19
C VAL A 165 -2.71 -6.37 4.01
N SER A 166 -3.29 -6.81 5.13
CA SER A 166 -2.58 -7.62 6.12
C SER A 166 -2.15 -8.99 5.61
N ASN A 167 -2.83 -9.50 4.59
CA ASN A 167 -2.56 -10.80 3.97
C ASN A 167 -1.95 -10.70 2.56
N TRP A 168 -1.43 -9.53 2.17
CA TRP A 168 -0.78 -9.37 0.88
C TRP A 168 0.63 -9.96 0.94
N ASP A 169 0.99 -10.77 -0.06
CA ASP A 169 2.35 -11.30 -0.19
C ASP A 169 3.24 -10.26 -0.88
N MET A 170 4.21 -9.73 -0.11
CA MET A 170 5.15 -8.69 -0.53
C MET A 170 6.55 -9.24 -0.84
N SER A 171 6.77 -10.54 -0.63
CA SER A 171 8.12 -11.13 -0.61
C SER A 171 8.85 -11.06 -1.96
N SER A 172 8.11 -10.87 -3.06
CA SER A 172 8.67 -10.65 -4.40
C SER A 172 8.97 -9.18 -4.72
N GLY A 173 8.57 -8.25 -3.86
CA GLY A 173 8.69 -6.81 -4.08
C GLY A 173 10.13 -6.31 -3.98
N ILE A 174 10.50 -5.46 -4.93
CA ILE A 174 11.79 -4.76 -5.01
C ILE A 174 11.58 -3.26 -4.84
N GLU A 175 10.56 -2.70 -5.51
CA GLU A 175 10.22 -1.27 -5.42
C GLU A 175 8.93 -1.08 -4.62
N PHE A 176 8.95 -0.26 -3.57
CA PHE A 176 7.82 0.07 -2.71
C PHE A 176 7.55 1.58 -2.63
N ASP A 177 8.19 2.37 -3.48
CA ASP A 177 8.12 3.82 -3.45
C ASP A 177 6.70 4.34 -3.75
N TYR A 178 6.32 5.40 -3.04
CA TYR A 178 5.03 6.07 -3.17
C TYR A 178 3.76 5.21 -3.00
N GLN A 179 3.84 3.95 -2.54
CA GLN A 179 2.69 3.02 -2.55
C GLN A 179 1.37 3.59 -1.99
N PHE A 180 1.44 4.37 -0.90
CA PHE A 180 0.31 5.09 -0.29
C PHE A 180 0.51 6.61 -0.23
N TYR A 181 1.45 7.15 -1.02
CA TYR A 181 1.75 8.58 -1.03
C TYR A 181 0.50 9.43 -1.17
N GLY A 182 0.24 10.33 -0.22
CA GLY A 182 -0.90 11.25 -0.27
C GLY A 182 -2.27 10.59 -0.08
N CYS A 183 -2.35 9.39 0.50
CA CYS A 183 -3.60 8.80 1.00
C CYS A 183 -4.09 9.56 2.25
N GLN A 184 -4.52 10.81 2.06
CA GLN A 184 -4.81 11.75 3.15
C GLN A 184 -5.96 11.32 4.06
N SER A 185 -6.89 10.50 3.60
CA SER A 185 -8.03 10.02 4.41
C SER A 185 -7.79 8.69 5.12
N LEU A 186 -6.65 8.03 4.88
CA LEU A 186 -6.33 6.75 5.47
C LEU A 186 -6.01 6.94 6.96
N THR A 187 -6.67 6.18 7.83
CA THR A 187 -6.55 6.36 9.29
C THR A 187 -5.72 5.29 10.00
N SER A 188 -5.67 4.09 9.42
CA SER A 188 -4.87 2.96 9.89
C SER A 188 -4.52 2.06 8.71
N LEU A 189 -3.40 1.35 8.81
CA LEU A 189 -2.98 0.34 7.84
C LEU A 189 -2.18 -0.75 8.56
N ASN A 190 -2.55 -2.02 8.35
CA ASN A 190 -1.83 -3.14 8.96
C ASN A 190 -0.81 -3.72 7.98
N VAL A 191 0.46 -3.35 8.17
CA VAL A 191 1.61 -3.78 7.35
C VAL A 191 2.65 -4.57 8.14
N ALA A 192 2.38 -4.89 9.41
CA ALA A 192 3.36 -5.49 10.32
C ALA A 192 3.83 -6.88 9.86
N GLY A 193 2.97 -7.60 9.13
CA GLY A 193 3.25 -8.95 8.61
C GLY A 193 3.90 -8.99 7.22
N TRP A 194 4.22 -7.85 6.62
CA TRP A 194 4.82 -7.82 5.29
C TRP A 194 6.27 -8.29 5.31
N ASP A 195 6.62 -9.17 4.37
CA ASP A 195 8.00 -9.46 4.02
C ASP A 195 8.49 -8.45 2.99
N VAL A 196 9.33 -7.52 3.42
CA VAL A 196 9.95 -6.47 2.58
C VAL A 196 11.46 -6.66 2.42
N SER A 197 11.99 -7.83 2.79
CA SER A 197 13.44 -8.10 2.88
C SER A 197 14.19 -7.96 1.55
N SER A 198 13.49 -8.10 0.43
CA SER A 198 14.04 -7.90 -0.92
C SER A 198 13.98 -6.45 -1.42
N GLY A 199 13.29 -5.56 -0.69
CA GLY A 199 13.03 -4.20 -1.12
C GLY A 199 14.27 -3.31 -1.13
N THR A 200 14.40 -2.50 -2.18
CA THR A 200 15.52 -1.55 -2.36
C THR A 200 15.10 -0.08 -2.27
N ASP A 201 13.86 0.25 -2.65
CA ASP A 201 13.31 1.59 -2.55
C ASP A 201 12.03 1.63 -1.71
N PHE A 202 12.09 2.42 -0.63
CA PHE A 202 11.00 2.70 0.29
C PHE A 202 10.70 4.21 0.32
N SER A 203 11.04 4.94 -0.73
CA SER A 203 10.88 6.39 -0.74
C SER A 203 9.40 6.78 -0.72
N SER A 204 9.04 7.70 0.17
CA SER A 204 7.73 8.36 0.20
C SER A 204 6.53 7.42 0.31
N GLN A 205 6.68 6.17 0.78
CA GLN A 205 5.62 5.16 0.79
C GLN A 205 4.39 5.64 1.56
N PHE A 206 4.59 6.34 2.67
CA PHE A 206 3.52 6.91 3.50
C PHE A 206 3.50 8.44 3.48
N GLN A 207 4.35 9.09 2.69
CA GLN A 207 4.45 10.54 2.70
C GLN A 207 3.08 11.19 2.47
N SER A 208 2.74 12.19 3.30
CA SER A 208 1.46 12.92 3.27
C SER A 208 0.20 12.09 3.57
N CYS A 209 0.33 10.94 4.24
CA CYS A 209 -0.77 10.24 4.90
C CYS A 209 -1.16 10.96 6.20
N ASN A 210 -1.64 12.20 6.08
CA ASN A 210 -1.78 13.14 7.21
C ASN A 210 -2.68 12.64 8.35
N ASN A 211 -3.69 11.80 8.05
CA ASN A 211 -4.64 11.26 9.04
C ASN A 211 -4.27 9.85 9.53
N LEU A 212 -3.16 9.27 9.08
CA LEU A 212 -2.71 7.97 9.53
C LEU A 212 -2.27 8.07 11.00
N THR A 213 -2.93 7.34 11.88
CA THR A 213 -2.73 7.45 13.34
C THR A 213 -1.82 6.37 13.91
N THR A 214 -1.82 5.20 13.28
CA THR A 214 -1.06 4.02 13.72
C THR A 214 -0.45 3.33 12.50
N LEU A 215 0.79 2.90 12.66
CA LEU A 215 1.54 2.16 11.65
C LEU A 215 2.65 1.39 12.36
N ASP A 216 2.62 0.05 12.27
CA ASP A 216 3.68 -0.79 12.82
C ASP A 216 4.57 -1.32 11.69
N VAL A 217 5.81 -0.85 11.71
CA VAL A 217 6.90 -1.23 10.80
C VAL A 217 8.11 -1.76 11.57
N SER A 218 7.98 -1.99 12.88
CA SER A 218 9.10 -2.31 13.76
C SER A 218 9.76 -3.65 13.42
N GLY A 219 8.98 -4.59 12.87
CA GLY A 219 9.41 -5.91 12.46
C GLY A 219 9.92 -6.03 11.02
N TRP A 220 9.95 -4.93 10.25
CA TRP A 220 10.42 -4.98 8.87
C TRP A 220 11.92 -5.26 8.79
N ASP A 221 12.29 -6.23 7.95
CA ASP A 221 13.67 -6.39 7.49
C ASP A 221 13.91 -5.46 6.30
N VAL A 222 14.63 -4.37 6.54
CA VAL A 222 14.99 -3.38 5.51
C VAL A 222 16.47 -3.42 5.16
N SER A 223 17.16 -4.55 5.45
CA SER A 223 18.61 -4.69 5.24
C SER A 223 19.06 -4.54 3.78
N SER A 224 18.17 -4.79 2.81
CA SER A 224 18.41 -4.54 1.38
C SER A 224 18.08 -3.10 0.94
N GLY A 225 17.40 -2.33 1.79
CA GLY A 225 16.88 -1.00 1.48
C GLY A 225 17.99 0.03 1.30
N THR A 226 17.94 0.76 0.17
CA THR A 226 18.90 1.80 -0.18
C THR A 226 18.31 3.20 -0.05
N TYR A 227 17.02 3.35 -0.38
CA TYR A 227 16.32 4.63 -0.43
C TYR A 227 15.15 4.66 0.57
N PHE A 228 15.16 5.67 1.43
CA PHE A 228 14.14 5.92 2.47
C PHE A 228 13.68 7.38 2.46
N PHE A 229 13.88 8.07 1.35
CA PHE A 229 13.59 9.50 1.25
C PHE A 229 12.13 9.77 1.62
N ALA A 230 11.91 10.73 2.53
CA ALA A 230 10.60 11.21 2.94
C ALA A 230 9.59 10.14 3.40
N GLN A 231 10.05 8.95 3.83
CA GLN A 231 9.22 7.77 4.06
C GLN A 231 7.97 8.04 4.94
N PHE A 232 8.11 8.86 5.97
CA PHE A 232 7.03 9.25 6.89
C PHE A 232 6.77 10.77 6.91
N ALA A 233 7.28 11.51 5.93
CA ALA A 233 7.14 12.96 5.90
C ALA A 233 5.65 13.37 5.84
N ASN A 234 5.28 14.44 6.55
CA ASN A 234 3.90 14.94 6.67
C ASN A 234 2.87 13.95 7.27
N CYS A 235 3.27 12.79 7.80
CA CYS A 235 2.38 11.92 8.59
C CYS A 235 2.11 12.51 9.99
N SER A 236 1.52 13.70 10.04
CA SER A 236 1.42 14.52 11.26
C SER A 236 0.50 13.96 12.35
N SER A 237 -0.43 13.07 12.01
CA SER A 237 -1.28 12.37 12.99
C SER A 237 -0.68 11.06 13.50
N LEU A 238 0.44 10.59 12.93
CA LEU A 238 1.02 9.31 13.30
C LEU A 238 1.68 9.42 14.66
N THR A 239 1.16 8.67 15.64
CA THR A 239 1.68 8.62 17.00
C THR A 239 2.30 7.27 17.28
N GLY A 240 3.55 7.24 17.74
CA GLY A 240 4.27 5.99 17.98
C GLY A 240 4.74 5.38 16.67
N LEU A 241 5.96 5.71 16.29
CA LEU A 241 6.71 5.06 15.23
C LEU A 241 7.94 4.42 15.85
N ASP A 242 8.24 3.17 15.51
CA ASP A 242 9.45 2.48 15.94
C ASP A 242 10.20 1.94 14.72
N VAL A 243 11.40 2.47 14.51
CA VAL A 243 12.36 2.03 13.48
C VAL A 243 13.69 1.62 14.11
N SER A 244 13.74 1.50 15.44
CA SER A 244 14.98 1.26 16.18
C SER A 244 15.60 -0.10 15.87
N GLY A 245 14.77 -1.07 15.47
CA GLY A 245 15.18 -2.42 15.08
C GLY A 245 15.73 -2.54 13.66
N TRP A 246 15.50 -1.55 12.79
CA TRP A 246 15.85 -1.63 11.38
C TRP A 246 17.35 -1.84 11.16
N ASP A 247 17.68 -2.67 10.17
CA ASP A 247 19.03 -2.75 9.63
C ASP A 247 19.19 -1.79 8.46
N VAL A 248 19.83 -0.64 8.72
CA VAL A 248 20.03 0.43 7.74
C VAL A 248 21.39 0.39 7.06
N SER A 249 22.11 -0.74 7.11
CA SER A 249 23.49 -0.83 6.58
C SER A 249 23.63 -0.55 5.10
N SER A 250 22.58 -0.83 4.32
CA SER A 250 22.51 -0.55 2.89
C SER A 250 21.94 0.84 2.57
N GLY A 251 21.39 1.53 3.58
CA GLY A 251 20.71 2.81 3.41
C GLY A 251 21.68 3.94 3.06
N THR A 252 21.35 4.67 1.99
CA THR A 252 22.18 5.80 1.51
C THR A 252 21.42 7.12 1.40
N TYR A 253 20.09 7.08 1.43
CA TYR A 253 19.28 8.29 1.28
C TYR A 253 18.09 8.33 2.25
N PHE A 254 18.18 9.21 3.26
CA PHE A 254 17.17 9.40 4.31
C PHE A 254 16.64 10.85 4.35
N GLY A 255 16.82 11.61 3.26
CA GLY A 255 16.43 13.00 3.26
C GLY A 255 14.94 13.16 3.57
N ASN A 256 14.61 14.13 4.44
CA ASN A 256 13.25 14.38 4.94
C ASN A 256 12.53 13.19 5.58
N PHE A 257 13.22 12.13 6.04
CA PHE A 257 12.65 10.86 6.50
C PHE A 257 11.35 10.99 7.33
N MET A 258 11.31 11.90 8.30
CA MET A 258 10.14 12.22 9.13
C MET A 258 9.77 13.71 9.13
N SER A 259 10.17 14.47 8.10
CA SER A 259 9.97 15.93 8.08
C SER A 259 8.49 16.32 8.15
N PHE A 260 8.13 17.22 9.08
CA PHE A 260 6.75 17.59 9.40
C PHE A 260 5.81 16.41 9.73
N GLY A 261 6.38 15.24 10.03
CA GLY A 261 5.68 13.99 10.29
C GLY A 261 5.69 13.60 11.77
N PRO A 262 5.78 12.29 12.08
CA PRO A 262 5.72 11.80 13.45
C PRO A 262 6.93 12.22 14.27
N SER A 263 6.84 12.05 15.58
CA SER A 263 7.99 12.04 16.48
C SER A 263 8.02 10.71 17.22
N MET A 264 9.19 10.08 17.26
CA MET A 264 9.40 8.90 18.10
C MET A 264 9.33 9.32 19.58
N THR A 265 8.89 8.40 20.44
CA THR A 265 9.06 8.61 21.88
C THR A 265 10.54 8.65 22.22
N THR A 266 10.94 9.41 23.25
CA THR A 266 12.34 9.51 23.65
C THR A 266 13.04 8.16 23.89
N PRO A 267 12.42 7.16 24.56
CA PRO A 267 13.04 5.85 24.70
C PRO A 267 13.32 5.15 23.37
N ILE A 268 12.38 5.23 22.42
CA ILE A 268 12.55 4.66 21.07
C ILE A 268 13.66 5.41 20.33
N TYR A 269 13.64 6.74 20.33
CA TYR A 269 14.64 7.51 19.60
C TYR A 269 16.06 7.32 20.15
N ASN A 270 16.21 7.22 21.47
CA ASN A 270 17.48 6.82 22.08
C ASN A 270 17.99 5.49 21.51
N GLN A 271 17.11 4.49 21.43
CA GLN A 271 17.46 3.17 20.91
C GLN A 271 17.78 3.22 19.41
N THR A 272 17.03 4.00 18.63
CA THR A 272 17.31 4.23 17.20
C THR A 272 18.72 4.77 17.01
N LEU A 273 19.09 5.86 17.72
CA LEU A 273 20.44 6.44 17.63
C LEU A 273 21.52 5.41 17.99
N ILE A 274 21.33 4.69 19.09
CA ILE A 274 22.30 3.67 19.57
C ILE A 274 22.48 2.55 18.56
N ASN A 275 21.38 2.06 17.97
CA ASN A 275 21.41 0.93 17.05
C ASN A 275 21.92 1.32 15.66
N TRP A 276 21.59 2.53 15.19
CA TRP A 276 21.91 2.96 13.83
C TRP A 276 23.34 3.45 13.68
N LYS A 277 23.98 3.92 14.76
CA LYS A 277 25.35 4.46 14.69
C LYS A 277 26.39 3.51 14.08
N ASP A 278 26.24 2.22 14.32
CA ASP A 278 27.18 1.19 13.82
C ASP A 278 26.73 0.58 12.48
N LYS A 279 25.54 0.98 11.98
CA LYS A 279 24.95 0.49 10.73
C LYS A 279 25.06 1.52 9.61
N LEU A 280 24.90 2.79 9.92
CA LEU A 280 24.96 3.86 8.92
C LEU A 280 26.32 3.92 8.23
N GLN A 281 26.30 4.23 6.94
CA GLN A 281 27.52 4.32 6.13
C GLN A 281 28.36 5.54 6.50
N SER A 282 29.68 5.42 6.39
CA SER A 282 30.62 6.54 6.51
C SER A 282 30.72 7.32 5.20
N SER A 283 30.78 8.65 5.28
CA SER A 283 30.86 9.58 4.14
C SER A 283 29.75 9.33 3.10
N PRO A 284 28.47 9.41 3.51
CA PRO A 284 27.35 9.13 2.62
C PRO A 284 27.27 10.19 1.50
N THR A 285 26.65 9.82 0.37
CA THR A 285 26.46 10.75 -0.75
C THR A 285 25.40 11.82 -0.42
N PHE A 286 24.33 11.42 0.25
CA PHE A 286 23.33 12.31 0.84
C PHE A 286 23.51 12.29 2.35
N THR A 287 23.54 13.46 2.97
CA THR A 287 23.99 13.57 4.36
C THR A 287 22.84 13.78 5.34
N ASP A 288 21.66 14.14 4.90
CA ASP A 288 20.57 14.53 5.78
C ASP A 288 19.72 13.36 6.26
N ILE A 289 19.47 13.32 7.57
CA ILE A 289 18.46 12.48 8.21
C ILE A 289 17.57 13.39 9.07
N ASP A 290 16.27 13.39 8.80
CA ASP A 290 15.28 14.16 9.55
C ASP A 290 14.43 13.20 10.41
N PHE A 291 14.63 13.20 11.72
CA PHE A 291 13.85 12.42 12.69
C PHE A 291 12.66 13.22 13.26
N GLY A 292 12.28 14.33 12.62
CA GLY A 292 11.17 15.17 13.02
C GLY A 292 11.40 15.82 14.38
N GLY A 293 10.35 15.88 15.20
CA GLY A 293 10.43 16.43 16.56
C GLY A 293 10.98 15.47 17.62
N SER A 294 11.60 14.35 17.22
CA SER A 294 12.08 13.31 18.15
C SER A 294 13.18 13.85 19.07
N GLN A 295 13.06 13.63 20.39
CA GLN A 295 14.02 14.12 21.38
C GLN A 295 14.77 12.98 22.05
N TYR A 296 16.06 13.16 22.31
CA TYR A 296 16.93 12.15 22.93
C TYR A 296 17.41 12.59 24.31
N ASN A 297 17.81 11.65 25.16
CA ASN A 297 18.34 12.00 26.48
C ASN A 297 19.81 12.42 26.40
N LEU A 298 20.15 13.49 27.12
CA LEU A 298 21.54 13.88 27.37
C LEU A 298 22.25 12.89 28.31
N ALA A 299 23.56 13.09 28.50
CA ALA A 299 24.36 12.30 29.43
C ALA A 299 23.70 12.22 30.82
N PRO A 300 23.74 11.05 31.50
CA PRO A 300 24.60 9.89 31.24
C PRO A 300 24.03 8.87 30.23
N ASN A 301 22.94 9.17 29.52
CA ASN A 301 22.40 8.28 28.49
C ASN A 301 23.36 8.21 27.26
N PRO A 302 23.62 7.03 26.69
CA PRO A 302 24.50 6.90 25.52
C PRO A 302 23.94 7.48 24.22
N ALA A 303 22.66 7.84 24.14
CA ALA A 303 22.03 8.38 22.94
C ALA A 303 22.71 9.66 22.43
N ALA A 304 23.08 10.58 23.32
CA ALA A 304 23.79 11.80 22.94
C ALA A 304 25.16 11.51 22.31
N ALA A 305 25.88 10.51 22.83
CA ALA A 305 27.16 10.07 22.25
C ALA A 305 26.93 9.36 20.91
N ALA A 306 25.92 8.49 20.80
CA ALA A 306 25.58 7.82 19.56
C ALA A 306 25.18 8.80 18.44
N ARG A 307 24.42 9.85 18.77
CA ARG A 307 24.08 10.93 17.84
C ARG A 307 25.34 11.65 17.33
N ALA A 308 26.27 11.96 18.23
CA ALA A 308 27.55 12.55 17.85
C ALA A 308 28.40 11.61 16.98
N ASP A 309 28.43 10.30 17.29
CA ASP A 309 29.09 9.28 16.47
C ASP A 309 28.54 9.28 15.04
N ILE A 310 27.21 9.35 14.87
CA ILE A 310 26.56 9.44 13.55
C ILE A 310 27.00 10.70 12.78
N GLU A 311 27.11 11.85 13.47
CA GLU A 311 27.61 13.09 12.84
C GLU A 311 29.09 12.93 12.40
N THR A 312 29.91 12.19 13.14
CA THR A 312 31.31 11.91 12.72
C THR A 312 31.41 11.03 11.47
N LEU A 313 30.38 10.23 11.18
CA LEU A 313 30.27 9.49 9.93
C LEU A 313 29.96 10.40 8.73
N GLY A 314 29.61 11.67 8.95
CA GLY A 314 29.29 12.64 7.89
C GLY A 314 27.80 12.89 7.68
N TRP A 315 26.94 12.32 8.52
CA TRP A 315 25.50 12.61 8.51
C TRP A 315 25.19 13.93 9.23
N THR A 316 24.13 14.60 8.80
CA THR A 316 23.55 15.78 9.41
C THR A 316 22.16 15.40 9.92
N ILE A 317 21.97 15.48 11.24
CA ILE A 317 20.72 15.09 11.89
C ILE A 317 19.87 16.32 12.19
N THR A 318 18.63 16.32 11.70
CA THR A 318 17.57 17.21 12.17
C THR A 318 16.67 16.44 13.13
N ASP A 319 16.54 16.92 14.36
CA ASP A 319 15.70 16.32 15.40
C ASP A 319 15.20 17.38 16.41
N GLY A 320 14.46 16.96 17.43
CA GLY A 320 13.93 17.81 18.50
C GLY A 320 14.94 18.16 19.61
N GLY A 321 16.21 17.75 19.47
CA GLY A 321 17.29 18.05 20.41
C GLY A 321 17.32 17.17 21.66
N GLY A 322 18.34 17.43 22.49
CA GLY A 322 18.58 16.71 23.74
C GLY A 322 17.78 17.29 24.91
N ILE A 323 17.27 16.40 25.77
CA ILE A 323 16.53 16.70 27.01
C ILE A 323 17.11 16.01 28.25
#